data_AF-A0AAD9I3L7-F1
#
_entry.id   AF-A0AAD9I3L7-F1
#
_cell.length_a   1.000
_cell.length_b   1.000
_cell.length_c   1.000
_cell.angle_alpha   90.00
_cell.angle_beta   90.00
_cell.angle_gamma   90.00
#
_symmetry.space_group_name_H-M   'P 1'
#
loop_
_entity.id
_entity.type
_entity.pdbx_description
1 polymer ?
#
loop_
_entity_poly.entity_id
_entity_poly.type
_entity_poly.pdbx_seq_one_letter_code
_entity_poly.pdbx_strand_id
1 'polypeptide(L)'
;MQVEGLDYTVTYASTSIPPTWRILLAIAASNKAIYKLLLKYSYNPSTPNIIKLSKALYGLKQSPREWQDKLKILLKSLGYLPLISDPGVFYNAKTCYFIVTYVDDCLFIGPNIGYITDWKKRLNKVYAIEDLGPAAYFLGVQIIRDRPNRRL
;
A
#
# COMPACT_ATOMS: atom_id res chain seq x y z
N MET A 1 9.31 -14.00 8.70
CA MET A 1 10.71 -13.73 9.10
C MET A 1 11.51 -13.81 7.82
N GLN A 2 12.36 -12.83 7.51
CA GLN A 2 13.09 -12.81 6.23
C GLN A 2 14.09 -13.97 6.17
N VAL A 3 14.20 -14.60 5.01
CA VAL A 3 15.09 -15.74 4.76
C VAL A 3 16.23 -15.30 3.86
N GLU A 4 17.45 -15.55 4.31
CA GLU A 4 18.67 -15.24 3.55
C GLU A 4 18.68 -15.95 2.18
N GLY A 5 19.17 -15.27 1.15
CA GLY A 5 19.14 -15.75 -0.23
C GLY A 5 17.83 -15.43 -0.97
N LEU A 6 16.69 -15.90 -0.48
CA LEU A 6 15.40 -15.81 -1.19
C LEU A 6 14.85 -14.38 -1.23
N ASP A 7 14.85 -13.68 -0.09
CA ASP A 7 14.34 -12.32 0.03
C ASP A 7 15.39 -11.25 -0.38
N TYR A 8 16.67 -11.64 -0.45
CA TYR A 8 17.79 -10.73 -0.67
C TYR A 8 18.23 -10.67 -2.14
N THR A 9 18.26 -11.80 -2.86
CA THR A 9 18.89 -11.88 -4.20
C THR A 9 17.91 -11.80 -5.37
N VAL A 10 16.63 -12.17 -5.19
CA VAL A 10 15.63 -12.17 -6.28
C VAL A 10 15.05 -10.77 -6.44
N THR A 11 15.45 -10.03 -7.48
CA THR A 11 15.21 -8.57 -7.59
C THR A 11 14.05 -8.25 -8.53
N TYR A 12 13.00 -7.59 -8.03
CA TYR A 12 11.85 -7.14 -8.83
C TYR A 12 11.71 -5.61 -8.95
N ALA A 13 12.57 -4.81 -8.30
CA ALA A 13 12.69 -3.37 -8.54
C ALA A 13 13.99 -2.82 -7.91
N SER A 14 14.49 -1.68 -8.44
CA SER A 14 15.70 -1.00 -7.97
C SER A 14 15.61 -0.61 -6.50
N THR A 15 16.51 -1.13 -5.67
CA THR A 15 16.59 -0.81 -4.25
C THR A 15 17.66 0.23 -3.95
N SER A 16 17.36 1.19 -3.07
CA SER A 16 18.31 2.17 -2.54
C SER A 16 19.53 1.48 -1.91
N ILE A 17 20.73 1.87 -2.34
CA ILE A 17 21.99 1.31 -1.83
C ILE A 17 22.31 1.82 -0.42
N PRO A 18 23.14 1.11 0.37
CA PRO A 18 23.42 1.50 1.75
C PRO A 18 23.87 2.95 2.02
N PRO A 19 24.63 3.60 1.12
CA PRO A 19 24.95 5.02 1.24
C PRO A 19 23.71 5.93 1.22
N THR A 20 22.68 5.58 0.45
CA THR A 20 21.48 6.41 0.28
C THR A 20 20.69 6.57 1.56
N TRP A 21 20.49 5.49 2.34
CA TRP A 21 19.78 5.59 3.61
C TRP A 21 20.62 6.27 4.69
N ARG A 22 21.96 6.13 4.66
CA ARG A 22 22.85 6.88 5.56
C ARG A 22 22.78 8.38 5.31
N ILE A 23 22.76 8.79 4.03
CA ILE A 23 22.59 10.19 3.63
C ILE A 23 21.20 10.70 4.04
N LEU A 24 20.13 9.94 3.77
CA LEU A 24 18.78 10.29 4.19
C LEU A 24 18.65 10.43 5.71
N LEU A 25 19.30 9.55 6.49
CA LEU A 25 19.33 9.65 7.95
C LEU A 25 20.17 10.85 8.43
N ALA A 26 21.27 11.17 7.78
CA ALA A 26 22.07 12.36 8.10
C ALA A 26 21.29 13.66 7.79
N ILE A 27 20.61 13.73 6.64
CA ILE A 27 19.70 14.82 6.29
C ILE A 27 18.54 14.88 7.30
N ALA A 28 17.96 13.73 7.66
CA ALA A 28 16.90 13.67 8.65
C ALA A 28 17.36 14.09 10.06
N ALA A 29 18.60 13.78 10.46
CA ALA A 29 19.18 14.22 11.73
C ALA A 29 19.39 15.74 11.78
N SER A 30 19.56 16.40 10.63
CA SER A 30 19.56 17.88 10.55
C SER A 30 18.17 18.50 10.70
N ASN A 31 17.11 17.69 10.56
CA ASN A 31 15.73 18.09 10.85
C ASN A 31 15.39 17.82 12.33
N LYS A 32 15.11 18.87 13.10
CA LYS A 32 14.80 18.78 14.55
C LYS A 32 13.67 17.81 14.90
N ALA A 33 12.66 17.63 14.05
CA ALA A 33 11.54 16.73 14.33
C ALA A 33 11.97 15.26 14.22
N ILE A 34 12.74 14.92 13.18
CA ILE A 34 13.21 13.55 12.98
C ILE A 34 14.35 13.24 13.95
N TYR A 35 15.24 14.19 14.26
CA TYR A 35 16.24 14.03 15.31
C TYR A 35 15.61 13.70 16.67
N LYS A 36 14.52 14.41 17.07
CA LYS A 36 13.76 14.07 18.28
C LYS A 36 13.16 12.66 18.23
N LEU A 37 12.68 12.24 17.06
CA LEU A 37 12.18 10.88 16.85
C LEU A 37 13.31 9.84 16.99
N LEU A 38 14.47 10.09 16.39
CA LEU A 38 15.65 9.23 16.46
C LEU A 38 16.15 9.09 17.91
N LEU A 39 16.21 10.20 18.66
CA LEU A 39 16.53 10.18 20.09
C LEU A 39 15.50 9.39 20.91
N LYS A 40 14.20 9.51 20.59
CA LYS A 40 13.13 8.71 21.22
C LYS A 40 13.35 7.20 21.02
N TYR A 41 13.97 6.80 19.91
CA TYR A 41 14.34 5.40 19.63
C TYR A 41 15.80 5.07 20.00
N SER A 42 16.43 5.88 20.85
CA SER A 42 17.79 5.68 21.37
C SER A 42 18.87 5.58 20.28
N TYR A 43 18.68 6.28 19.17
CA TYR A 43 19.72 6.40 18.15
C TYR A 43 20.85 7.30 18.66
N ASN A 44 22.07 6.76 18.70
CA ASN A 44 23.29 7.48 19.05
C ASN A 44 24.19 7.52 17.80
N PRO A 45 24.52 8.70 17.25
CA PRO A 45 25.34 8.82 16.06
C PRO A 45 26.81 8.38 16.28
N SER A 46 27.24 8.29 17.54
CA SER A 46 28.61 7.90 17.92
C SER A 46 28.79 6.39 18.09
N THR A 47 27.71 5.60 18.05
CA THR A 47 27.76 4.13 18.13
C THR A 47 26.96 3.51 16.98
N PRO A 48 27.40 2.38 16.41
CA PRO A 48 26.65 1.68 15.37
C PRO A 48 25.38 1.06 15.99
N ASN A 49 24.31 1.85 16.10
CA ASN A 49 23.03 1.39 16.60
C ASN A 49 22.24 0.72 15.46
N ILE A 50 21.86 -0.54 15.67
CA ILE A 50 21.01 -1.29 14.76
C ILE A 50 19.56 -1.11 15.20
N ILE A 51 18.70 -0.62 14.31
CA ILE A 51 17.26 -0.47 14.57
C ILE A 51 16.52 -1.62 13.88
N LYS A 52 15.79 -2.42 14.66
CA LYS A 52 14.90 -3.45 14.10
C LYS A 52 13.60 -2.80 13.62
N LEU A 53 13.32 -2.90 12.32
CA LEU A 53 12.03 -2.50 11.76
C LEU A 53 10.98 -3.57 12.07
N SER A 54 10.00 -3.22 12.90
CA SER A 54 8.87 -4.10 13.23
C SER A 54 7.74 -4.06 12.20
N LYS A 55 7.79 -3.12 11.25
CA LYS A 55 6.83 -2.96 10.15
C LYS A 55 7.59 -2.73 8.85
N ALA A 56 7.00 -3.17 7.75
CA ALA A 56 7.51 -2.90 6.41
C ALA A 56 7.44 -1.39 6.13
N LEU A 57 8.58 -0.78 5.78
CA LEU A 57 8.69 0.63 5.46
C LEU A 57 8.62 0.80 3.94
N TYR A 58 7.95 1.84 3.46
CA TYR A 58 7.95 2.15 2.03
C TYR A 58 9.38 2.24 1.47
N GLY A 59 9.60 1.69 0.28
CA GLY A 59 10.92 1.62 -0.36
C GLY A 59 11.79 0.42 0.04
N LEU A 60 11.39 -0.41 1.01
CA LEU A 60 12.03 -1.73 1.16
C LEU A 60 11.52 -2.68 0.08
N LYS A 61 12.41 -3.55 -0.40
CA LYS A 61 12.15 -4.54 -1.45
C LYS A 61 10.92 -5.42 -1.17
N GLN A 62 10.76 -5.82 0.08
CA GLN A 62 9.70 -6.71 0.55
C GLN A 62 8.39 -5.99 0.91
N SER A 63 8.41 -4.66 1.03
CA SER A 63 7.23 -3.91 1.51
C SER A 63 6.01 -4.03 0.61
N PRO A 64 6.12 -3.98 -0.73
CA PRO A 64 4.97 -4.18 -1.61
C PRO A 64 4.33 -5.57 -1.43
N ARG A 65 5.16 -6.61 -1.23
CA ARG A 65 4.68 -7.98 -1.03
C ARG A 65 3.93 -8.13 0.31
N GLU A 66 4.54 -7.67 1.40
CA GLU A 66 3.95 -7.69 2.73
C GLU A 66 2.62 -6.91 2.78
N TRP A 67 2.56 -5.78 2.08
CA TRP A 67 1.34 -5.02 1.90
C TRP A 67 0.27 -5.82 1.15
N GLN A 68 0.62 -6.40 -0.01
CA GLN A 68 -0.30 -7.19 -0.82
C GLN A 68 -0.85 -8.40 -0.04
N ASP A 69 -0.02 -9.07 0.74
CA ASP A 69 -0.45 -10.23 1.52
C ASP A 69 -1.41 -9.83 2.66
N LYS A 70 -1.15 -8.72 3.34
CA LYS A 70 -2.10 -8.16 4.33
C LYS A 70 -3.42 -7.74 3.70
N LEU A 71 -3.35 -7.07 2.55
CA LEU A 71 -4.53 -6.62 1.82
C LEU A 71 -5.38 -7.81 1.35
N LYS A 72 -4.75 -8.87 0.84
CA LYS A 72 -5.44 -10.13 0.47
C LYS A 72 -6.20 -10.73 1.65
N ILE A 73 -5.57 -10.82 2.83
CA ILE A 73 -6.23 -11.38 4.03
C ILE A 73 -7.45 -10.53 4.43
N LEU A 74 -7.29 -9.21 4.41
CA LEU A 74 -8.37 -8.26 4.70
C LEU A 74 -9.53 -8.37 3.71
N LEU A 75 -9.24 -8.33 2.41
CA LEU A 75 -10.26 -8.41 1.38
C LEU A 75 -10.96 -9.77 1.40
N LYS A 76 -10.22 -10.85 1.67
CA LYS A 76 -10.79 -12.19 1.86
C LYS A 76 -11.76 -12.25 3.03
N SER A 77 -11.45 -11.61 4.17
CA SER A 77 -12.38 -11.57 5.31
C SER A 77 -13.66 -10.78 5.00
N LEU A 78 -13.60 -9.86 4.04
CA LEU A 78 -14.74 -9.10 3.51
C LEU A 78 -15.45 -9.80 2.34
N GLY A 79 -15.07 -11.04 2.01
CA GLY A 79 -15.69 -11.85 0.96
C GLY A 79 -15.19 -11.59 -0.46
N TYR A 80 -14.11 -10.85 -0.62
CA TYR A 80 -13.46 -10.61 -1.91
C TYR A 80 -12.34 -11.62 -2.14
N LEU A 81 -12.32 -12.23 -3.32
CA LEU A 81 -11.27 -13.16 -3.72
C LEU A 81 -10.49 -12.60 -4.91
N PRO A 82 -9.15 -12.79 -4.96
CA PRO A 82 -8.38 -12.39 -6.12
C PRO A 82 -8.82 -13.19 -7.36
N LEU A 83 -8.82 -12.56 -8.52
CA LEU A 83 -9.03 -13.25 -9.78
C LEU A 83 -7.83 -14.15 -10.10
N ILE A 84 -8.12 -15.27 -10.79
CA ILE A 84 -7.07 -16.19 -11.26
C ILE A 84 -6.22 -15.50 -12.33
N SER A 85 -6.85 -14.71 -13.20
CA SER A 85 -6.20 -14.00 -14.29
C SER A 85 -5.36 -12.80 -13.84
N ASP A 86 -5.71 -12.19 -12.70
CA ASP A 86 -5.01 -11.02 -12.17
C ASP A 86 -5.11 -10.96 -10.62
N PRO A 87 -4.01 -11.23 -9.90
CA PRO A 87 -3.97 -11.18 -8.44
C PRO A 87 -4.13 -9.78 -7.81
N GLY A 88 -4.09 -8.72 -8.62
CA GLY A 88 -4.36 -7.34 -8.23
C GLY A 88 -5.84 -6.94 -8.38
N VAL A 89 -6.66 -7.81 -8.98
CA VAL A 89 -8.11 -7.60 -9.10
C VAL A 89 -8.83 -8.57 -8.18
N PHE A 90 -9.70 -8.04 -7.34
CA PHE A 90 -10.51 -8.81 -6.41
C PHE A 90 -11.98 -8.72 -6.79
N TYR A 91 -12.70 -9.82 -6.64
CA TYR A 91 -14.11 -9.92 -6.95
C TYR A 91 -14.89 -10.54 -5.79
N ASN A 92 -16.06 -9.97 -5.49
CA ASN A 92 -17.02 -10.56 -4.57
C ASN A 92 -18.22 -11.09 -5.35
N ALA A 93 -18.32 -12.42 -5.48
CA ALA A 93 -19.37 -13.09 -6.25
C ALA A 93 -20.78 -12.90 -5.70
N LYS A 94 -20.93 -12.57 -4.41
CA LYS A 94 -22.25 -12.36 -3.79
C LYS A 94 -22.81 -10.98 -4.08
N THR A 95 -21.94 -9.98 -4.15
CA THR A 95 -22.33 -8.57 -4.32
C THR A 95 -22.08 -8.05 -5.72
N CYS A 96 -21.30 -8.76 -6.54
CA CYS A 96 -20.85 -8.38 -7.88
C CYS A 96 -20.01 -7.09 -7.91
N TYR A 97 -19.16 -6.89 -6.90
CA TYR A 97 -18.22 -5.75 -6.82
C TYR A 97 -16.80 -6.20 -7.11
N PHE A 98 -16.04 -5.30 -7.74
CA PHE A 98 -14.62 -5.45 -7.98
C PHE A 98 -13.82 -4.40 -7.21
N ILE A 99 -12.61 -4.79 -6.80
CA ILE A 99 -11.59 -3.90 -6.26
C ILE A 99 -10.32 -4.15 -7.07
N VAL A 100 -9.82 -3.11 -7.72
CA VAL A 100 -8.51 -3.15 -8.39
C VAL A 100 -7.51 -2.45 -7.48
N THR A 101 -6.37 -3.10 -7.22
CA THR A 101 -5.35 -2.59 -6.30
C THR A 101 -4.03 -2.44 -7.03
N TYR A 102 -3.36 -1.31 -6.84
CA TYR A 102 -2.00 -1.08 -7.31
C TYR A 102 -1.21 -0.37 -6.22
N VAL A 103 -0.35 -1.12 -5.53
CA VAL A 103 0.38 -0.63 -4.35
C VAL A 103 -0.61 0.03 -3.36
N ASP A 104 -0.54 1.34 -3.17
CA ASP A 104 -1.37 2.09 -2.21
C ASP A 104 -2.69 2.60 -2.83
N ASP A 105 -2.85 2.49 -4.16
CA ASP A 105 -4.04 2.94 -4.88
C ASP A 105 -5.08 1.82 -5.01
N CYS A 106 -6.36 2.15 -4.77
CA CYS A 106 -7.47 1.22 -4.91
C CYS A 106 -8.63 1.84 -5.73
N LEU A 107 -9.12 1.08 -6.71
CA LEU A 107 -10.29 1.43 -7.51
C LEU A 107 -11.45 0.49 -7.19
N PHE A 108 -12.56 1.07 -6.74
CA PHE A 108 -13.80 0.35 -6.43
C PHE A 108 -14.76 0.43 -7.60
N ILE A 109 -15.25 -0.72 -8.04
CA ILE A 109 -16.15 -0.83 -9.19
C ILE A 109 -17.36 -1.68 -8.79
N GLY A 110 -18.55 -1.18 -9.07
CA GLY A 110 -19.77 -1.95 -8.85
C GLY A 110 -21.05 -1.18 -9.15
N PRO A 111 -22.20 -1.84 -9.05
CA PRO A 111 -23.47 -1.33 -9.56
C PRO A 111 -24.11 -0.23 -8.70
N ASN A 112 -23.85 -0.20 -7.38
CA ASN A 112 -24.49 0.74 -6.46
C ASN A 112 -23.44 1.55 -5.67
N ILE A 113 -23.50 2.87 -5.81
CA ILE A 113 -22.56 3.79 -5.17
C ILE A 113 -22.74 3.87 -3.64
N GLY A 114 -23.95 3.65 -3.15
CA GLY A 114 -24.27 3.61 -1.71
C GLY A 114 -23.52 2.48 -1.02
N TYR A 115 -23.52 1.29 -1.61
CA TYR A 115 -22.74 0.15 -1.09
C TYR A 115 -21.24 0.47 -1.05
N ILE A 116 -20.68 1.06 -2.11
CA ILE A 116 -19.26 1.48 -2.14
C ILE A 116 -18.98 2.48 -1.02
N THR A 117 -19.89 3.44 -0.80
CA THR A 117 -19.73 4.49 0.22
C THR A 117 -19.72 3.88 1.62
N ASP A 118 -20.65 2.97 1.92
CA ASP A 118 -20.70 2.29 3.22
C ASP A 118 -19.50 1.37 3.44
N TRP A 119 -19.04 0.71 2.38
CA TRP A 119 -17.86 -0.13 2.43
C TRP A 119 -16.60 0.68 2.72
N LYS A 120 -16.40 1.81 2.02
CA LYS A 120 -15.28 2.73 2.27
C LYS A 120 -15.28 3.25 3.71
N LYS A 121 -16.44 3.61 4.25
CA LYS A 121 -16.59 4.00 5.67
C LYS A 121 -16.17 2.90 6.64
N ARG A 122 -16.54 1.65 6.36
CA ARG A 122 -16.14 0.50 7.20
C ARG A 122 -14.63 0.27 7.13
N LEU A 123 -14.05 0.37 5.93
CA LEU A 123 -12.61 0.18 5.75
C LEU A 123 -11.80 1.30 6.43
N ASN A 124 -12.28 2.55 6.35
CA ASN A 124 -11.64 3.70 6.97
C ASN A 124 -11.50 3.57 8.51
N LYS A 125 -12.41 2.82 9.16
CA LYS A 125 -12.31 2.50 10.60
C LYS A 125 -11.14 1.58 10.96
N VAL A 126 -10.67 0.77 10.01
CA VAL A 126 -9.58 -0.20 10.23
C VAL A 126 -8.26 0.34 9.70
N TYR A 127 -8.29 1.01 8.55
CA TYR A 127 -7.14 1.60 7.88
C TYR A 127 -7.47 3.03 7.50
N ALA A 128 -6.58 3.98 7.81
CA ALA A 128 -6.71 5.34 7.32
C ALA A 128 -6.62 5.32 5.79
N ILE A 129 -7.75 5.60 5.13
CA ILE A 129 -7.86 5.60 3.67
C ILE A 129 -8.43 6.93 3.24
N GLU A 130 -7.78 7.53 2.26
CA GLU A 130 -8.26 8.74 1.63
C GLU A 130 -9.26 8.39 0.53
N ASP A 131 -10.48 8.91 0.62
CA ASP A 131 -11.46 8.78 -0.44
C ASP A 131 -11.33 9.96 -1.42
N LEU A 132 -10.83 9.68 -2.61
CA LEU A 132 -10.67 10.65 -3.69
C LEU A 132 -11.97 10.91 -4.48
N GLY A 133 -13.10 10.33 -4.07
CA GLY A 133 -14.39 10.50 -4.70
C GLY A 133 -14.60 9.62 -5.95
N PRO A 134 -15.46 10.03 -6.90
CA PRO A 134 -15.65 9.30 -8.15
C PRO A 134 -14.37 9.28 -8.97
N ALA A 135 -13.89 8.08 -9.35
CA ALA A 135 -12.60 7.95 -10.04
C ALA A 135 -12.62 8.67 -11.39
N ALA A 136 -11.84 9.74 -11.54
CA ALA A 136 -11.62 10.43 -12.81
C ALA A 136 -10.33 9.98 -13.50
N TYR A 137 -9.35 9.54 -12.70
CA TYR A 137 -8.10 8.97 -13.15
C TYR A 137 -7.75 7.76 -12.28
N PHE A 138 -7.11 6.76 -12.87
CA PHE A 138 -6.50 5.65 -12.15
C PHE A 138 -5.24 5.21 -12.91
N LEU A 139 -4.08 5.28 -12.25
CA LEU A 139 -2.79 4.89 -12.83
C LEU A 139 -2.46 5.56 -14.18
N GLY A 140 -2.79 6.85 -14.31
CA GLY A 140 -2.58 7.61 -15.54
C GLY A 140 -3.63 7.39 -16.63
N VAL A 141 -4.61 6.52 -16.41
CA VAL A 141 -5.76 6.32 -17.31
C VAL A 141 -6.91 7.22 -16.89
N GLN A 142 -7.40 8.04 -17.82
CA GLN A 142 -8.60 8.85 -17.60
C GLN A 142 -9.87 8.00 -17.74
N ILE A 143 -10.83 8.21 -16.85
CA ILE A 143 -12.10 7.50 -16.81
C ILE A 143 -13.23 8.52 -17.03
N ILE A 144 -13.99 8.37 -18.12
CA ILE A 144 -15.09 9.28 -18.48
C ILE A 144 -16.40 8.49 -18.48
N ARG A 145 -17.32 8.85 -17.59
CA ARG A 145 -18.60 8.13 -17.46
C ARG A 145 -19.72 8.87 -18.19
N ASP A 146 -20.13 8.35 -19.34
CA ASP A 146 -21.37 8.77 -20.00
C ASP A 146 -22.52 7.90 -19.50
N ARG A 147 -23.10 8.32 -18.37
CA ARG A 147 -24.20 7.58 -17.72
C ARG A 147 -25.47 7.50 -18.56
N PRO A 148 -25.92 8.57 -19.26
CA PRO A 148 -27.07 8.48 -20.16
C PRO A 148 -26.93 7.39 -21.22
N ASN A 149 -25.75 7.27 -21.83
CA ASN A 149 -25.50 6.29 -22.88
C ASN A 149 -24.91 4.96 -22.35
N ARG A 150 -24.74 4.81 -21.03
CA ARG A 150 -24.14 3.65 -20.35
C ARG A 150 -22.73 3.30 -20.86
N ARG A 151 -21.90 4.32 -21.11
CA ARG A 151 -20.50 4.16 -21.57
C ARG A 151 -19.51 4.59 -20.49
N LEU A 152 -18.32 3.99 -20.57
CA LEU A 152 -17.14 4.29 -19.75
C LEU A 152 -15.98 4.73 -20.65
#